data_AF-E4Q603-F1
#
_entry.id   AF-E4Q603-F1
#
_cell.length_a   1.000
_cell.length_b   1.000
_cell.length_c   1.000
_cell.angle_alpha   90.00
_cell.angle_beta   90.00
_cell.angle_gamma   90.00
#
_symmetry.space_group_name_H-M   'P 1'
#
loop_
_entity.id
_entity.type
_entity.pdbx_description
1 polymer ?
#
loop_
_entity_poly.entity_id
_entity_poly.type
_entity_poly.pdbx_seq_one_letter_code
_entity_poly.pdbx_strand_id
1 'polypeptide(L)'
;MRLKEIRKMKNLKQKEVAEKLQISPQRYCQYENGKRKIPIDIAIKIAQILNMSMDEIFYDKSFNTVLKHTTPQHEGREAGKTSA
;
A
#
# COMPACT_ATOMS: atom_id res chain seq x y z
N MET A 1 -7.98 9.40 -6.92
CA MET A 1 -7.28 8.34 -6.15
C MET A 1 -5.82 8.71 -6.05
N ARG A 2 -5.21 8.52 -4.87
CA ARG A 2 -3.80 8.82 -4.56
C ARG A 2 -2.80 8.19 -5.56
N LEU A 3 -3.14 7.02 -6.11
CA LEU A 3 -2.32 6.33 -7.12
C LEU A 3 -1.94 7.20 -8.32
N LYS A 4 -2.88 8.02 -8.83
CA LYS A 4 -2.64 8.89 -10.00
C LYS A 4 -1.61 9.99 -9.70
N GLU A 5 -1.68 10.55 -8.50
CA GLU A 5 -0.78 11.61 -8.03
C GLU A 5 0.64 11.05 -7.87
N ILE A 6 0.78 9.91 -7.21
CA ILE A 6 2.07 9.22 -7.02
C ILE A 6 2.72 8.90 -8.37
N ARG A 7 1.96 8.34 -9.32
CA ARG A 7 2.50 8.05 -10.66
C ARG A 7 3.05 9.32 -11.32
N LYS A 8 2.31 10.42 -11.25
CA LYS A 8 2.75 11.71 -11.81
C LYS A 8 4.00 12.25 -11.13
N MET A 9 4.11 12.13 -9.81
CA MET A 9 5.33 12.51 -9.06
C MET A 9 6.56 11.69 -9.49
N LYS A 10 6.35 10.44 -9.91
CA LYS A 10 7.39 9.57 -10.46
C LYS A 10 7.66 9.83 -11.95
N ASN A 11 7.05 10.86 -12.56
CA ASN A 11 7.16 11.22 -13.98
C ASN A 11 6.81 10.08 -14.96
N LEU A 12 5.93 9.16 -14.54
CA LEU A 12 5.50 8.03 -15.38
C LEU A 12 4.17 8.37 -16.07
N LYS A 13 4.00 7.95 -17.32
CA LYS A 13 2.74 7.95 -18.07
C LYS A 13 1.92 6.71 -17.74
N GLN A 14 0.60 6.79 -17.91
CA GLN A 14 -0.29 5.63 -17.71
C GLN A 14 0.09 4.45 -18.60
N LYS A 15 0.50 4.72 -19.85
CA LYS A 15 0.92 3.70 -20.82
C LYS A 15 2.14 2.91 -20.33
N GLU A 16 3.14 3.60 -19.78
CA GLU A 16 4.37 2.97 -19.29
C GLU A 16 4.11 2.05 -18.11
N VAL A 17 3.23 2.44 -17.18
CA VAL A 17 2.85 1.58 -16.06
C VAL A 17 2.03 0.38 -16.55
N ALA A 18 1.10 0.60 -17.49
CA ALA A 18 0.30 -0.46 -18.08
C ALA A 18 1.16 -1.50 -18.83
N GLU A 19 2.16 -1.05 -19.59
CA GLU A 19 3.14 -1.89 -20.28
C GLU A 19 3.93 -2.76 -19.29
N LYS A 20 4.47 -2.17 -18.21
CA LYS A 20 5.18 -2.92 -17.15
C LYS A 20 4.28 -3.94 -16.43
N LEU A 21 2.98 -3.65 -16.34
CA LEU A 21 1.98 -4.55 -15.76
C LEU A 21 1.44 -5.60 -16.73
N GLN A 22 1.78 -5.50 -18.03
CA GLN A 22 1.22 -6.32 -19.10
C GLN A 22 -0.31 -6.27 -19.16
N ILE A 23 -0.87 -5.06 -19.04
CA ILE A 23 -2.31 -4.79 -19.15
C ILE A 23 -2.60 -3.65 -20.13
N SER A 24 -3.86 -3.51 -20.53
CA SER A 24 -4.24 -2.37 -21.37
C SER A 24 -4.14 -1.03 -20.61
N PRO A 25 -3.75 0.06 -21.27
CA PRO A 25 -3.77 1.41 -20.68
C PRO A 25 -5.14 1.79 -20.12
N GLN A 26 -6.22 1.33 -20.76
CA GLN A 26 -7.60 1.53 -20.30
C GLN A 26 -7.84 0.84 -18.96
N ARG A 27 -7.37 -0.41 -18.77
CA ARG A 27 -7.48 -1.14 -17.50
C ARG A 27 -6.73 -0.40 -16.38
N TYR A 28 -5.52 0.07 -16.65
CA TYR A 28 -4.77 0.89 -15.69
C TYR A 28 -5.48 2.22 -15.37
N CYS A 29 -6.04 2.89 -16.38
CA CYS A 29 -6.83 4.11 -16.19
C CYS A 29 -8.07 3.88 -15.31
N GLN A 30 -8.76 2.74 -15.45
CA GLN A 30 -9.88 2.38 -14.57
C GLN A 30 -9.44 2.22 -13.11
N TYR A 31 -8.24 1.69 -12.87
CA TYR A 31 -7.65 1.61 -11.53
C TYR A 31 -7.43 3.01 -10.93
N GLU A 32 -6.78 3.91 -11.66
CA GLU A 32 -6.50 5.27 -11.16
C GLU A 32 -7.75 6.10 -10.85
N ASN A 33 -8.85 5.81 -11.56
CA ASN A 33 -10.13 6.50 -11.37
C ASN A 33 -11.08 5.75 -10.42
N GLY A 34 -10.65 4.64 -9.81
CA GLY A 34 -11.50 3.85 -8.90
C GLY A 34 -12.68 3.15 -9.59
N LYS A 35 -12.74 3.14 -10.93
CA LYS A 35 -13.79 2.47 -11.71
C LYS A 35 -13.67 0.95 -11.67
N ARG A 36 -12.50 0.45 -11.30
CA ARG A 36 -12.21 -0.99 -11.16
C ARG A 36 -11.42 -1.23 -9.88
N LYS A 37 -11.80 -2.25 -9.11
CA LYS A 37 -11.00 -2.72 -7.98
C LYS A 37 -9.66 -3.27 -8.47
N ILE A 38 -8.59 -2.93 -7.77
CA ILE A 38 -7.24 -3.39 -8.08
C ILE A 38 -7.03 -4.77 -7.43
N PRO A 39 -6.76 -5.83 -8.20
CA PRO A 39 -6.36 -7.12 -7.66
C PRO A 39 -5.05 -7.02 -6.86
N ILE A 40 -4.88 -7.86 -5.83
CA ILE A 40 -3.73 -7.78 -4.92
C ILE A 40 -2.38 -7.97 -5.64
N ASP A 41 -2.32 -8.89 -6.61
CA ASP A 41 -1.14 -9.15 -7.44
C ASP A 41 -0.75 -7.93 -8.29
N ILE A 42 -1.75 -7.22 -8.84
CA ILE A 42 -1.52 -5.97 -9.56
C ILE A 42 -1.06 -4.87 -8.61
N ALA A 43 -1.63 -4.79 -7.41
CA ALA A 43 -1.27 -3.78 -6.43
C ALA A 43 0.19 -3.93 -5.97
N ILE A 44 0.65 -5.16 -5.72
CA ILE A 44 2.06 -5.48 -5.41
C ILE A 44 2.98 -5.02 -6.55
N LYS A 45 2.63 -5.34 -7.81
CA LYS A 45 3.44 -4.91 -8.97
C LYS A 45 3.46 -3.39 -9.13
N ILE A 46 2.35 -2.70 -8.87
CA ILE A 46 2.29 -1.24 -8.87
C ILE A 46 3.26 -0.67 -7.83
N ALA A 47 3.27 -1.23 -6.61
CA ALA A 47 4.18 -0.82 -5.55
C ALA A 47 5.65 -0.96 -5.96
N GLN A 48 6.00 -2.08 -6.58
CA GLN A 48 7.34 -2.33 -7.15
C GLN A 48 7.70 -1.32 -8.26
N ILE A 49 6.80 -1.06 -9.21
CA ILE A 49 7.03 -0.11 -10.31
C ILE A 49 7.26 1.31 -9.80
N LEU A 50 6.53 1.71 -8.77
CA LEU A 50 6.63 3.04 -8.16
C LEU A 50 7.76 3.15 -7.14
N ASN A 51 8.40 2.03 -6.79
CA ASN A 51 9.40 1.90 -5.73
C ASN A 51 8.89 2.52 -4.42
N MET A 52 7.74 2.03 -3.95
CA MET A 52 7.05 2.46 -2.73
C MET A 52 6.37 1.26 -2.06
N SER A 53 6.06 1.37 -0.78
CA SER A 53 5.28 0.36 -0.07
C SER A 53 3.79 0.44 -0.40
N MET A 54 3.07 -0.66 -0.16
CA MET A 54 1.62 -0.73 -0.32
C MET A 54 0.90 0.30 0.56
N ASP A 55 1.36 0.49 1.79
CA ASP A 55 0.76 1.44 2.74
C ASP A 55 0.92 2.88 2.25
N GLU A 56 2.07 3.21 1.66
CA GLU A 56 2.28 4.53 1.07
C GLU A 56 1.45 4.79 -0.19
N ILE A 57 0.80 3.80 -0.78
CA ILE A 57 -0.04 3.99 -1.98
C ILE A 57 -1.52 3.90 -1.64
N PHE A 58 -1.91 2.88 -0.87
CA PHE A 58 -3.29 2.45 -0.69
C PHE A 58 -3.84 2.71 0.71
N TYR A 59 -3.00 2.98 1.70
CA TYR A 59 -3.47 3.29 3.05
C TYR A 59 -3.99 4.72 3.13
N ASP A 60 -5.20 4.87 3.64
CA ASP A 60 -5.80 6.16 3.94
C ASP A 60 -5.41 6.61 5.35
N LYS A 61 -4.56 7.63 5.44
CA LYS A 61 -4.11 8.18 6.73
C LYS A 61 -5.23 8.88 7.50
N SER A 62 -6.35 9.22 6.85
CA SER A 62 -7.49 9.89 7.50
C SER A 62 -8.24 8.99 8.49
N PHE A 63 -8.03 7.68 8.44
CA PHE A 63 -8.70 6.71 9.32
C PHE A 63 -8.07 6.61 10.73
N ASN A 64 -6.86 7.13 10.93
CA ASN A 64 -6.08 6.92 12.16
C ASN A 64 -6.30 7.96 13.28
N THR A 65 -7.25 8.87 13.15
CA THR A 65 -7.54 9.84 14.21
C THR A 65 -8.29 9.20 15.40
N VAL A 66 -8.87 8.00 15.23
CA VAL A 66 -9.79 7.41 16.23
C VAL A 66 -9.14 6.36 17.15
N LEU A 67 -7.95 5.84 16.85
CA LEU A 67 -7.37 4.67 17.57
C LEU A 67 -6.10 4.95 18.38
N LYS A 68 -5.84 6.18 18.83
CA LYS A 68 -4.65 6.50 19.64
C LYS A 68 -4.73 6.10 21.13
N HIS A 69 -5.66 5.25 21.57
CA HIS A 69 -5.91 5.02 23.01
C HIS A 69 -5.97 3.56 23.49
N THR A 70 -5.47 2.57 22.75
CA THR A 70 -5.38 1.20 23.28
C THR A 70 -4.17 0.43 22.75
N THR A 71 -2.98 0.79 23.22
CA THR A 71 -1.86 -0.17 23.25
C THR A 71 -1.61 -0.53 24.71
N PRO A 72 -1.95 -1.75 25.18
CA PRO A 72 -1.46 -2.24 26.47
C PRO A 72 0.06 -2.32 26.43
N GLN A 73 0.71 -1.72 27.42
CA GLN A 73 2.14 -1.82 27.63
C GLN A 73 2.51 -3.28 27.91
N HIS A 74 3.53 -3.79 27.22
CA HIS A 74 4.19 -5.04 27.57
C HIS A 74 4.81 -4.90 28.97
N GLU A 75 4.29 -5.61 29.96
CA GLU A 75 5.02 -5.97 31.18
C GLU A 75 5.15 -7.49 31.26
N GLY A 76 6.37 -7.96 31.53
CA GLY A 76 6.64 -9.36 31.87
C GLY A 76 7.83 -10.00 31.15
N ARG A 77 9.05 -9.50 31.40
CA ARG A 77 10.30 -10.27 31.26
C ARG A 77 10.62 -10.91 32.62
N GLU A 78 10.98 -12.19 32.59
CA GLU A 78 11.67 -13.01 33.62
C GLU A 78 10.83 -13.44 34.85
N ALA A 79 10.90 -14.68 35.33
CA ALA A 79 12.09 -15.50 35.51
C ALA A 79 11.89 -17.00 35.22
N GLY A 80 12.86 -17.57 34.50
CA GLY A 80 13.29 -18.94 34.78
C GLY A 80 14.31 -18.93 35.92
N LYS A 81 14.18 -19.89 36.84
CA LYS A 81 15.23 -20.52 37.69
C LYS A 81 14.53 -21.62 38.53
N THR A 82 14.52 -22.87 38.05
CA THR A 82 15.34 -24.01 38.53
C THR A 82 15.27 -24.35 40.03
N SER A 83 14.78 -25.57 40.29
CA SER A 83 15.20 -26.58 41.29
C SER A 83 15.45 -26.21 42.74
N ALA A 84 14.67 -26.83 43.64
CA ALA A 84 15.16 -27.72 44.71
C ALA A 84 14.00 -28.64 45.16
#